data_AF-A0A3Q9FT28-F1
#
_entry.id   AF-A0A3Q9FT28-F1
#
_cell.length_a   1.000
_cell.length_b   1.000
_cell.length_c   1.000
_cell.angle_alpha   90.00
_cell.angle_beta   90.00
_cell.angle_gamma   90.00
#
_symmetry.space_group_name_H-M   'P 1'
#
loop_
_entity.id
_entity.type
_entity.pdbx_description
1 polymer ?
#
loop_
_entity_poly.entity_id
_entity_poly.type
_entity_poly.pdbx_seq_one_letter_code
_entity_poly.pdbx_strand_id
1 'polypeptide(L)'
;MHASLTEHARCLYGDEYQDAPGCGGDHHEQYFVEELTFADADSIVAMLRALSPRVVEGRLPVWVRNLAYRLAILQRPNDPVLMREAADSLYLHGPVWDDVAADLRRRADALDPAGAVVGASRGPAPGPVADRR
;
A
#
# COMPACT_ATOMS: atom_id res chain seq x y z
N MET A 1 -10.17 -23.54 -1.56
CA MET A 1 -10.40 -22.16 -2.07
C MET A 1 -10.49 -21.26 -0.85
N HIS A 2 -9.73 -20.18 -0.80
CA HIS A 2 -9.71 -19.25 0.33
C HIS A 2 -11.04 -18.48 0.40
N ALA A 3 -11.52 -18.12 1.60
CA ALA A 3 -12.79 -17.39 1.73
C ALA A 3 -12.63 -15.89 1.44
N SER A 4 -11.40 -15.39 1.44
CA SER A 4 -11.08 -14.00 1.07
C SER A 4 -9.69 -13.86 0.45
N LEU A 5 -9.49 -12.74 -0.24
CA LEU A 5 -8.20 -12.35 -0.79
C LEU A 5 -7.12 -12.24 0.31
N THR A 6 -7.49 -11.75 1.50
CA THR A 6 -6.61 -11.66 2.67
C THR A 6 -6.13 -13.03 3.13
N GLU A 7 -7.03 -14.02 3.20
CA GLU A 7 -6.66 -15.39 3.57
C GLU A 7 -5.72 -16.02 2.54
N HIS A 8 -5.97 -15.79 1.24
CA HIS A 8 -5.10 -16.31 0.19
C HIS A 8 -3.71 -15.68 0.25
N ALA A 9 -3.62 -14.35 0.34
CA ALA A 9 -2.35 -13.65 0.50
C ALA A 9 -1.59 -14.11 1.75
N ARG A 10 -2.30 -14.31 2.87
CA ARG A 10 -1.71 -14.85 4.10
C ARG A 10 -1.19 -16.28 3.92
N CYS A 11 -1.91 -17.15 3.20
CA CYS A 11 -1.41 -18.50 2.95
C CYS A 11 -0.13 -18.51 2.09
N LEU A 12 -0.04 -17.62 1.08
CA LEU A 12 1.11 -17.56 0.18
C LEU A 12 2.35 -16.87 0.79
N TYR A 13 2.16 -15.72 1.41
CA TYR A 13 3.28 -14.86 1.84
C TYR A 13 3.48 -14.86 3.36
N GLY A 14 2.55 -15.45 4.10
CA GLY A 14 2.47 -15.38 5.54
C GLY A 14 1.92 -14.05 6.05
N ASP A 15 1.97 -13.89 7.37
CA ASP A 15 1.62 -12.66 8.07
C ASP A 15 2.76 -12.35 9.05
N GLU A 16 3.12 -11.07 9.18
CA GLU A 16 4.15 -10.67 10.13
C GLU A 16 3.68 -10.83 11.58
N TYR A 17 2.37 -10.69 11.81
CA TYR A 17 1.78 -10.66 13.14
C TYR A 17 1.05 -11.95 13.52
N GLN A 18 0.88 -12.88 12.56
CA GLN A 18 0.16 -14.13 12.76
C GLN A 18 0.86 -15.27 12.02
N ASP A 19 0.82 -16.48 12.60
CA ASP A 19 1.23 -17.67 11.87
C ASP A 19 0.29 -17.87 10.67
N ALA A 20 0.86 -18.22 9.51
CA ALA A 20 0.06 -18.55 8.33
C ALA A 20 -0.74 -19.82 8.65
N PRO A 21 -2.09 -19.77 8.64
CA PRO A 21 -2.86 -21.00 8.78
C PRO A 21 -2.51 -21.91 7.60
N GLY A 22 -2.16 -23.17 7.88
CA GLY A 22 -1.88 -24.13 6.82
C GLY A 22 -3.13 -24.30 5.95
N CYS A 23 -3.03 -23.98 4.66
CA CYS A 23 -4.09 -24.26 3.71
C CYS A 23 -3.80 -25.57 2.97
N GLY A 24 -4.83 -26.40 2.75
CA GLY A 24 -4.71 -27.67 2.01
C GLY A 24 -4.78 -27.52 0.49
N GLY A 25 -4.67 -26.29 -0.02
CA GLY A 25 -4.71 -25.99 -1.46
C GLY A 25 -3.31 -25.84 -2.05
N ASP A 26 -3.20 -25.79 -3.37
CA ASP A 26 -1.93 -25.51 -4.02
C ASP A 26 -1.53 -24.03 -3.84
N HIS A 27 -0.31 -23.78 -3.38
CA HIS A 27 0.25 -22.44 -3.15
C HIS A 27 0.81 -21.83 -4.44
N HIS A 28 -0.02 -21.73 -5.47
CA HIS A 28 0.39 -21.17 -6.75
C HIS A 28 0.04 -19.68 -6.84
N GLU A 29 1.07 -18.84 -6.86
CA GLU A 29 0.99 -17.37 -6.94
C GLU A 29 0.09 -16.86 -8.08
N GLN A 30 0.08 -17.57 -9.21
CA GLN A 30 -0.77 -17.26 -10.37
C GLN A 30 -2.28 -17.22 -10.04
N TYR A 31 -2.78 -18.11 -9.17
CA TYR A 31 -4.19 -18.09 -8.78
C TYR A 31 -4.53 -16.88 -7.92
N PHE A 32 -3.59 -16.48 -7.04
CA PHE A 32 -3.75 -15.26 -6.28
C PHE A 32 -3.73 -14.02 -7.17
N VAL A 33 -2.86 -13.97 -8.18
CA VAL A 33 -2.85 -12.85 -9.14
C VAL A 33 -4.17 -12.76 -9.89
N GLU A 34 -4.76 -13.90 -10.29
CA GLU A 34 -6.07 -13.94 -10.93
C GLU A 34 -7.17 -13.41 -9.99
N GLU A 35 -7.25 -13.93 -8.77
CA GLU A 35 -8.21 -13.46 -7.76
C GLU A 35 -8.04 -11.96 -7.46
N LEU A 36 -6.80 -11.49 -7.29
CA LEU A 36 -6.48 -10.08 -7.06
C LEU A 36 -6.92 -9.19 -8.22
N THR A 37 -6.74 -9.66 -9.46
CA THR A 37 -7.06 -8.88 -10.67
C THR A 37 -8.57 -8.64 -10.81
N PHE A 38 -9.39 -9.61 -10.38
CA PHE A 38 -10.85 -9.52 -10.44
C PHE A 38 -11.52 -9.08 -9.14
N ALA A 39 -10.76 -8.88 -8.06
CA ALA A 39 -11.28 -8.40 -6.80
C ALA A 39 -11.80 -6.95 -6.90
N ASP A 40 -12.85 -6.66 -6.15
CA ASP A 40 -13.34 -5.30 -5.97
C ASP A 40 -12.39 -4.47 -5.08
N ALA A 41 -12.48 -3.15 -5.20
CA ALA A 41 -11.61 -2.23 -4.47
C ALA A 41 -11.71 -2.37 -2.93
N ASP A 42 -12.88 -2.70 -2.36
CA ASP A 42 -13.00 -2.87 -0.92
C ASP A 42 -12.25 -4.12 -0.45
N SER A 43 -12.39 -5.23 -1.17
CA SER A 43 -11.65 -6.47 -0.90
C SER A 43 -10.13 -6.24 -0.96
N ILE A 44 -9.66 -5.50 -1.97
CA ILE A 44 -8.23 -5.18 -2.14
C ILE A 44 -7.72 -4.29 -0.99
N VAL A 45 -8.44 -3.22 -0.67
CA VAL A 45 -8.04 -2.28 0.39
C VAL A 45 -8.10 -2.94 1.77
N ALA A 46 -9.10 -3.79 2.00
CA ALA A 46 -9.21 -4.58 3.22
C ALA A 46 -8.01 -5.51 3.41
N MET A 47 -7.58 -6.20 2.35
CA MET A 47 -6.36 -7.02 2.37
C MET A 47 -5.12 -6.19 2.69
N LEU A 48 -4.91 -5.09 1.96
CA LEU A 48 -3.73 -4.22 2.13
C LEU A 48 -3.62 -3.71 3.57
N ARG A 49 -4.72 -3.23 4.15
CA ARG A 49 -4.75 -2.71 5.52
C ARG A 49 -4.60 -3.80 6.57
N ALA A 50 -5.07 -5.02 6.29
CA ALA A 50 -4.92 -6.15 7.20
C ALA A 50 -3.48 -6.70 7.24
N LEU A 51 -2.82 -6.81 6.08
CA LEU A 51 -1.50 -7.44 5.96
C LEU A 51 -0.33 -6.44 5.95
N SER A 52 -0.61 -5.15 5.83
CA SER A 52 0.37 -4.06 5.91
C SER A 52 -0.21 -2.87 6.65
N PRO A 53 -0.60 -3.03 7.95
CA PRO A 53 -1.24 -1.99 8.74
C PRO A 53 -0.35 -0.77 8.95
N ARG A 54 0.97 -0.95 8.87
CA ARG A 54 1.94 0.12 8.65
C ARG A 54 2.62 -0.15 7.32
N VAL A 55 2.76 0.87 6.49
CA VAL A 55 3.25 0.73 5.11
C VAL A 55 4.67 0.10 5.03
N VAL A 56 5.47 0.27 6.08
CA VAL A 56 6.82 -0.33 6.23
C VAL A 56 6.81 -1.77 6.74
N GLU A 57 5.69 -2.24 7.26
CA GLU A 57 5.51 -3.56 7.89
C GLU A 57 4.67 -4.47 6.97
N GLY A 58 4.85 -5.78 7.10
CA GLY A 58 4.11 -6.79 6.36
C GLY A 58 4.97 -7.65 5.42
N ARG A 59 4.58 -8.91 5.27
CA ARG A 59 5.25 -9.89 4.41
C ARG A 59 4.82 -9.84 2.94
N LEU A 60 3.86 -8.98 2.59
CA LEU A 60 3.41 -8.82 1.20
C LEU A 60 4.58 -8.36 0.32
N PRO A 61 4.88 -9.07 -0.79
CA PRO A 61 5.90 -8.62 -1.71
C PRO A 61 5.59 -7.22 -2.25
N VAL A 62 6.64 -6.42 -2.47
CA VAL A 62 6.55 -5.06 -3.00
C VAL A 62 5.70 -4.98 -4.26
N TRP A 63 5.91 -5.92 -5.19
CA TRP A 63 5.19 -5.94 -6.46
C TRP A 63 3.69 -6.22 -6.26
N VAL A 64 3.30 -7.06 -5.28
CA VAL A 64 1.89 -7.34 -4.93
C VAL A 64 1.22 -6.08 -4.41
N ARG A 65 1.87 -5.37 -3.46
CA ARG A 65 1.33 -4.11 -2.92
C ARG A 65 1.13 -3.08 -4.03
N ASN A 66 2.12 -2.93 -4.90
CA ASN A 66 2.06 -2.00 -6.02
C ASN A 66 0.94 -2.35 -7.00
N LEU A 67 0.75 -3.64 -7.32
CA LEU A 67 -0.34 -4.09 -8.19
C LEU A 67 -1.71 -3.84 -7.53
N ALA A 68 -1.87 -4.23 -6.26
CA ALA A 68 -3.09 -4.06 -5.50
C ALA A 68 -3.52 -2.58 -5.42
N TYR A 69 -2.62 -1.68 -5.03
CA TYR A 69 -2.93 -0.24 -5.00
C TYR A 69 -3.33 0.31 -6.38
N ARG A 70 -2.68 -0.12 -7.46
CA ARG A 70 -3.03 0.31 -8.82
C ARG A 70 -4.43 -0.15 -9.21
N LEU A 71 -4.77 -1.42 -8.95
CA LEU A 71 -6.10 -1.96 -9.22
C LEU A 71 -7.18 -1.23 -8.40
N ALA A 72 -6.93 -0.99 -7.12
CA ALA A 72 -7.86 -0.25 -6.27
C ALA A 72 -8.06 1.20 -6.73
N ILE A 73 -6.99 1.92 -7.12
CA ILE A 73 -7.08 3.29 -7.64
C ILE A 73 -7.79 3.36 -8.99
N LEU A 74 -7.62 2.37 -9.88
CA LEU A 74 -8.36 2.31 -11.14
C LEU A 74 -9.88 2.22 -10.91
N GLN A 75 -10.29 1.49 -9.87
CA GLN A 75 -11.70 1.36 -9.48
C GLN A 75 -12.20 2.58 -8.66
N ARG A 76 -11.31 3.28 -7.94
CA ARG A 76 -11.61 4.45 -7.10
C ARG A 76 -10.72 5.65 -7.43
N PRO A 77 -10.85 6.25 -8.64
CA PRO A 77 -9.95 7.29 -9.11
C PRO A 77 -10.09 8.63 -8.38
N ASN A 78 -11.08 8.76 -7.48
CA ASN A 78 -11.37 9.99 -6.73
C ASN A 78 -11.25 9.79 -5.21
N ASP A 79 -10.56 8.74 -4.74
CA ASP A 79 -10.30 8.52 -3.32
C ASP A 79 -8.93 9.09 -2.93
N PRO A 80 -8.87 10.30 -2.33
CA PRO A 80 -7.60 10.93 -1.97
C PRO A 80 -6.86 10.21 -0.84
N VAL A 81 -7.57 9.48 0.04
CA VAL A 81 -6.93 8.72 1.12
C VAL A 81 -6.17 7.54 0.53
N LEU A 82 -6.81 6.78 -0.36
CA LEU A 82 -6.19 5.66 -1.07
C LEU A 82 -4.98 6.10 -1.91
N MET A 83 -5.06 7.25 -2.58
CA MET A 83 -3.93 7.80 -3.33
C MET A 83 -2.73 8.14 -2.43
N ARG A 84 -2.97 8.69 -1.23
CA ARG A 84 -1.92 9.00 -0.26
C ARG A 84 -1.27 7.71 0.28
N GLU A 85 -2.07 6.71 0.63
CA GLU A 85 -1.59 5.38 1.05
C GLU A 85 -0.70 4.72 -0.02
N ALA A 86 -1.16 4.73 -1.28
CA ALA A 86 -0.40 4.19 -2.40
C ALA A 86 0.92 4.94 -2.64
N ALA A 87 0.91 6.26 -2.56
CA ALA A 87 2.11 7.07 -2.69
C ALA A 87 3.12 6.78 -1.56
N ASP A 88 2.65 6.62 -0.31
CA ASP A 88 3.51 6.22 0.80
C ASP A 88 4.16 4.86 0.54
N SER A 89 3.40 3.91 0.01
CA SER A 89 3.96 2.60 -0.35
C SER A 89 5.07 2.71 -1.40
N LEU A 90 4.94 3.60 -2.37
CA LEU A 90 5.93 3.77 -3.44
C LEU A 90 7.22 4.41 -2.94
N TYR A 91 7.15 5.44 -2.09
CA TYR A 91 8.34 6.12 -1.55
C TYR A 91 9.27 5.19 -0.75
N LEU A 92 8.75 4.10 -0.19
CA LEU A 92 9.54 3.13 0.57
C LEU A 92 10.43 2.23 -0.31
N HIS A 93 10.22 2.22 -1.62
CA HIS A 93 10.85 1.26 -2.53
C HIS A 93 11.94 1.89 -3.42
N GLY A 94 12.37 3.11 -3.07
CA GLY A 94 13.47 3.82 -3.72
C GLY A 94 13.02 4.75 -4.85
N PRO A 95 13.95 5.55 -5.40
CA PRO A 95 13.63 6.75 -6.16
C PRO A 95 12.96 6.50 -7.51
N VAL A 96 12.97 5.26 -8.00
CA VAL A 96 12.36 4.89 -9.29
C VAL A 96 10.86 5.20 -9.34
N TRP A 97 10.20 5.23 -8.19
CA TRP A 97 8.75 5.46 -8.11
C TRP A 97 8.36 6.85 -7.59
N ASP A 98 9.34 7.71 -7.28
CA ASP A 98 9.10 8.99 -6.62
C ASP A 98 8.21 9.92 -7.46
N ASP A 99 8.39 9.94 -8.77
CA ASP A 99 7.57 10.76 -9.68
C ASP A 99 6.10 10.32 -9.66
N VAL A 100 5.86 9.00 -9.63
CA VAL A 100 4.51 8.43 -9.57
C VAL A 100 3.89 8.70 -8.20
N ALA A 101 4.66 8.54 -7.13
CA ALA A 101 4.22 8.84 -5.77
C ALA A 101 3.87 10.32 -5.60
N ALA A 102 4.70 11.22 -6.15
CA ALA A 102 4.47 12.66 -6.13
C ALA A 102 3.22 13.04 -6.92
N ASP A 103 2.98 12.39 -8.07
CA ASP A 103 1.76 12.62 -8.84
C ASP A 103 0.49 12.18 -8.10
N LEU A 104 0.52 11.01 -7.47
CA LEU A 104 -0.57 10.53 -6.63
C LEU A 104 -0.85 11.51 -5.47
N ARG A 105 0.19 12.06 -4.84
CA ARG A 105 0.04 13.10 -3.81
C ARG A 105 -0.63 14.35 -4.34
N ARG A 106 -0.14 14.91 -5.45
CA ARG A 106 -0.72 16.12 -6.06
C ARG A 106 -2.18 15.92 -6.42
N ARG A 107 -2.53 14.75 -6.97
CA ARG A 107 -3.91 14.41 -7.31
C ARG A 107 -4.79 14.29 -6.07
N ALA A 108 -4.30 13.64 -5.01
CA ALA A 108 -5.00 13.55 -3.73
C ALA A 108 -5.24 14.94 -3.12
N ASP A 109 -4.25 15.82 -3.17
CA ASP A 109 -4.33 17.17 -2.61
C ASP A 109 -5.25 18.07 -3.45
N ALA A 110 -5.35 17.85 -4.75
CA ALA A 110 -6.34 18.54 -5.59
C ALA A 110 -7.78 18.10 -5.26
N LEU A 111 -7.99 16.82 -4.91
CA LEU A 111 -9.30 16.27 -4.54
C LEU A 111 -9.69 16.62 -3.09
N ASP A 112 -8.71 16.70 -2.20
CA ASP A 112 -8.89 17.05 -0.78
C ASP A 112 -7.78 18.01 -0.32
N PRO A 113 -7.93 19.32 -0.61
CA PRO A 113 -6.95 20.34 -0.20
C PRO A 113 -6.83 20.49 1.31
N ALA A 114 -7.89 20.20 2.07
CA ALA A 114 -7.89 20.31 3.53
C ALA A 114 -7.01 19.22 4.17
N GLY A 115 -7.03 18.00 3.62
CA GLY A 115 -6.15 16.91 4.05
C GLY A 115 -4.67 17.13 3.72
N ALA A 116 -4.34 17.94 2.70
CA ALA A 116 -2.97 18.25 2.31
C ALA A 116 -2.21 19.02 3.42
N VAL A 117 -2.90 19.92 4.11
CA VAL A 117 -2.31 20.80 5.15
C VAL A 117 -1.87 20.00 6.38
N VAL A 118 -2.55 18.90 6.70
CA VAL A 118 -2.24 18.05 7.85
C VAL A 118 -0.96 17.23 7.61
N GLY A 119 -0.75 16.72 6.39
CA GLY A 119 0.41 15.90 6.03
C GLY A 119 1.75 16.64 5.99
N ALA A 120 1.76 17.93 5.66
CA ALA A 120 2.98 18.75 5.54
C ALA A 120 3.62 19.11 6.90
N SER A 121 2.90 18.92 8.01
CA SER A 121 3.31 19.38 9.35
C SER A 121 4.27 18.43 10.12
N ARG A 122 4.80 17.37 9.47
CA ARG A 122 5.59 16.30 10.12
C ARG A 122 7.06 16.17 9.66
N GLY A 123 7.68 17.24 9.19
CA GLY A 123 9.14 17.31 9.06
C GLY A 123 9.77 18.07 10.23
N PRO A 124 10.81 17.55 10.93
CA PRO A 124 11.53 18.35 11.91
C PRO A 124 12.21 19.51 11.18
N ALA A 125 12.02 20.73 11.66
CA ALA A 125 12.74 21.90 11.16
C ALA A 125 14.25 21.61 11.20
N PRO A 126 15.03 21.94 10.15
CA PRO A 126 16.47 21.78 10.19
C PRO A 126 17.02 22.64 11.34
N GLY A 127 17.58 21.97 12.35
CA GLY A 127 18.26 22.63 13.45
C GLY A 127 19.43 23.47 12.94
N PRO A 128 19.80 24.55 13.65
CA PRO A 128 20.84 25.45 13.20
C PRO A 128 22.16 24.70 13.06
N VAL A 129 22.79 24.81 11.88
CA VAL A 129 24.13 24.30 11.62
C VAL A 129 25.09 25.07 12.53
N ALA A 130 25.62 24.38 13.55
CA ALA A 130 26.64 24.95 14.42
C ALA A 130 27.93 25.14 13.61
N ASP A 131 28.32 26.39 13.45
CA ASP A 131 29.56 26.83 12.82
C ASP A 131 30.74 26.33 13.67
N ARG A 132 31.44 25.29 13.20
CA ARG A 132 32.65 24.79 13.86
C ARG A 132 33.83 25.65 13.44
N ARG A 133 34.28 26.52 14.34
CA ARG A 133 35.65 27.06 14.35
C ARG A 133 36.60 26.09 15.02
#